data_AF-A0A1H6FCS6-F1
#
_entry.id   AF-A0A1H6FCS6-F1
#
_cell.length_a   1.000
_cell.length_b   1.000
_cell.length_c   1.000
_cell.angle_alpha   90.00
_cell.angle_beta   90.00
_cell.angle_gamma   90.00
#
_symmetry.space_group_name_H-M   'P 1'
#
loop_
_entity.id
_entity.type
_entity.pdbx_description
1 polymer ?
#
loop_
_entity_poly.entity_id
_entity_poly.type
_entity_poly.pdbx_seq_one_letter_code
_entity_poly.pdbx_strand_id
1 'polypeptide(L)' 'MRHLAVKNPGYGWETNAGYGTKAHLSGLEKLGATRWHRRSFAPVKKFI' A
#
# COMPACT_ATOMS: atom_id res chain seq x y z
N MET A 1 -4.51 -6.36 8.13
CA MET A 1 -3.36 -6.56 7.22
C MET A 1 -2.05 -6.99 7.91
N ARG A 2 -2.06 -7.45 9.18
CA ARG A 2 -0.80 -7.70 9.94
C ARG A 2 0.15 -8.73 9.30
N HIS A 3 -0.34 -9.90 8.89
CA HIS A 3 0.49 -10.88 8.16
C HIS A 3 0.96 -10.36 6.79
N LEU A 4 0.18 -9.50 6.16
CA LEU A 4 0.53 -8.93 4.86
C LEU A 4 1.61 -7.86 5.00
N ALA A 5 1.58 -7.07 6.08
CA ALA A 5 2.58 -6.07 6.40
C ALA A 5 3.98 -6.70 6.60
N VAL A 6 4.04 -7.87 7.25
CA VAL A 6 5.31 -8.62 7.40
C VAL A 6 5.93 -8.96 6.04
N LYS A 7 5.11 -9.32 5.05
CA LYS A 7 5.56 -9.67 3.70
C LYS A 7 5.76 -8.47 2.78
N ASN A 8 5.24 -7.31 3.13
CA ASN A 8 5.25 -6.08 2.31
C ASN A 8 5.52 -4.89 3.24
N PRO A 9 6.75 -4.77 3.79
CA PRO A 9 7.10 -3.65 4.65
C PRO A 9 7.10 -2.34 3.85
N GLY A 10 6.84 -1.22 4.53
CA GLY A 10 6.93 0.13 3.93
C GLY A 10 5.60 0.75 3.49
N TYR A 11 4.50 -0.02 3.43
CA TYR A 11 3.16 0.52 3.15
C TYR A 11 2.37 0.91 4.41
N GLY A 12 2.90 0.68 5.61
CA GLY A 12 2.25 1.00 6.89
C GLY A 12 1.03 0.13 7.22
N TRP A 13 0.88 -1.02 6.56
CA TRP A 13 -0.29 -1.89 6.66
C TRP A 13 -0.53 -2.48 8.06
N GLU A 14 0.50 -2.51 8.90
CA GLU A 14 0.43 -2.88 10.31
C GLU A 14 -0.51 -1.96 11.11
N THR A 15 -0.62 -0.69 10.71
CA THR A 15 -1.42 0.34 11.40
C THR A 15 -2.58 0.85 10.55
N ASN A 16 -2.36 1.09 9.26
CA ASN A 16 -3.37 1.72 8.40
C ASN A 16 -4.31 0.73 7.69
N ALA A 17 -4.09 -0.58 7.82
CA ALA A 17 -4.92 -1.63 7.23
C ALA A 17 -5.22 -1.50 5.72
N GLY A 18 -4.43 -0.75 4.96
CA GLY A 18 -4.63 -0.52 3.53
C GLY A 18 -5.40 0.75 3.19
N TYR A 19 -5.79 1.58 4.16
CA TYR A 19 -6.32 2.92 3.91
C TYR A 19 -5.23 3.86 3.37
N GLY A 20 -5.62 4.82 2.52
CA GLY A 20 -4.72 5.75 1.83
C GLY A 20 -4.12 6.83 2.73
N THR A 21 -3.40 6.42 3.78
CA THR A 21 -2.67 7.31 4.67
C THR A 21 -1.38 7.80 4.03
N LYS A 22 -0.78 8.88 4.54
CA LYS A 22 0.52 9.40 4.06
C LYS A 22 1.60 8.31 4.00
N ALA A 23 1.67 7.43 5.01
CA ALA A 23 2.60 6.31 5.04
C ALA A 23 2.36 5.33 3.88
N HIS A 24 1.09 5.01 3.61
CA HIS A 24 0.74 4.12 2.51
C HIS A 24 1.06 4.74 1.14
N LEU A 25 0.76 6.03 0.96
CA LEU A 25 1.07 6.75 -0.28
C LEU A 25 2.58 6.84 -0.52
N SER A 26 3.37 7.11 0.52
CA SER A 26 4.83 7.10 0.42
C SER A 26 5.37 5.71 0.09
N GLY A 27 4.77 4.65 0.65
CA GLY A 27 5.09 3.27 0.28
C GLY A 27 4.80 2.97 -1.18
N LEU A 28 3.64 3.39 -1.68
CA LEU A 28 3.26 3.26 -3.09
C LEU A 28 4.21 4.01 -4.03
N GLU A 29 4.65 5.20 -3.65
CA GLU A 29 5.59 6.00 -4.43
C GLU A 29 6.99 5.37 -4.48
N LYS A 30 7.47 4.81 -3.37
CA LYS A 30 8.82 4.23 -3.27
C LYS A 30 8.92 2.81 -3.79
N LEU A 31 7.89 2.00 -3.58
CA LEU A 31 7.91 0.54 -3.79
C LEU A 31 6.96 0.09 -4.91
N GLY A 32 6.10 0.97 -5.42
CA GLY A 32 5.08 0.65 -6.42
C GLY A 32 3.89 -0.15 -5.84
N ALA A 33 2.88 -0.39 -6.69
CA ALA A 33 1.72 -1.20 -6.31
C ALA A 33 1.99 -2.71 -6.36
N THR A 34 1.70 -3.41 -5.26
CA THR A 34 1.74 -4.88 -5.20
C THR A 34 0.45 -5.55 -5.72
N ARG A 35 0.47 -6.88 -5.90
CA ARG A 35 -0.72 -7.67 -6.29
C ARG A 35 -1.92 -7.56 -5.33
N TRP A 36 -1.68 -7.13 -4.09
CA TRP A 36 -2.72 -6.99 -3.06
C TRP A 36 -3.41 -5.62 -3.08
N HIS A 37 -2.88 -4.68 -3.86
CA HIS A 37 -3.51 -3.39 -4.05
C HIS A 37 -4.68 -3.49 -5.02
N ARG A 38 -5.76 -2.77 -4.72
CA ARG A 38 -6.92 -2.65 -5.59
C ARG A 38 -6.60 -1.67 -6.72
N ARG A 39 -6.16 -2.23 -7.85
CA ARG A 39 -5.65 -1.48 -9.01
C ARG A 39 -6.62 -0.45 -9.61
N SER A 40 -7.93 -0.69 -9.48
CA SER A 40 -8.96 0.25 -9.95
C SER A 40 -9.17 1.46 -9.04
N PHE A 41 -8.69 1.41 -7.79
CA PHE A 41 -8.95 2.47 -6.81
C PHE A 41 -7.93 3.60 -6.99
N ALA A 42 -8.40 4.85 -6.97
CA ALA A 42 -7.51 5.97 -6.73
C ALA A 42 -6.99 5.90 -5.29
N PRO A 43 -5.69 6.14 -5.02
CA PRO A 43 -4.64 6.57 -5.94
C PRO A 43 -3.79 5.43 -6.52
N VAL A 44 -4.06 4.17 -6.18
CA VAL A 44 -3.28 2.99 -6.63
C VAL A 44 -3.11 2.97 -8.14
N LYS A 45 -4.15 3.34 -8.92
CA LYS A 45 -4.09 3.41 -10.39
C LYS A 45 -2.91 4.25 -10.94
N LYS A 46 -2.40 5.22 -10.17
CA LYS A 46 -1.27 6.07 -10.56
C LYS A 46 0.11 5.41 -10.39
N PHE A 47 0.17 4.30 -9.65
CA PHE A 47 1.40 3.59 -9.27
C PHE A 47 1.46 2.17 -9.87
N ILE A 48 0.75 1.95 -10.97
CA ILE A 48 0.76 0.72 -11.78
C ILE A 48 1.50 0.99 -13.08
#